data_AF-A0ABD7AVS8-F1
#
_entry.id   AF-A0ABD7AVS8-F1
#
_cell.length_a   1.000
_cell.length_b   1.000
_cell.length_c   1.000
_cell.angle_alpha   90.00
_cell.angle_beta   90.00
_cell.angle_gamma   90.00
#
_symmetry.space_group_name_H-M   'P 1'
#
loop_
_entity.id
_entity.type
_entity.pdbx_description
1 polymer ?
#
loop_
_entity_poly.entity_id
_entity_poly.type
_entity_poly.pdbx_seq_one_letter_code
_entity_poly.pdbx_strand_id
1 'polypeptide(L)'
;MLEINIVKEHCRVEVDFTDDDNLLKIYIGAAARYVETWTRRTLFETESSQGYADADDPILPGDDVKAAMLLLIGNWYENRESVVIGDTVAEVPFAVEALLQPYRIYGL
;
A
#
# COMPACT_ATOMS: atom_id res chain seq x y z
N MET A 1 -4.75 -7.92 -6.39
CA MET A 1 -4.63 -6.67 -5.60
C MET A 1 -4.87 -7.03 -4.13
N LEU A 2 -4.70 -6.12 -3.16
CA LEU A 2 -4.98 -6.46 -1.75
C LEU A 2 -6.48 -6.72 -1.56
N GLU A 3 -6.81 -7.89 -1.02
CA GLU A 3 -8.17 -8.24 -0.62
C GLU A 3 -8.55 -7.48 0.66
N ILE A 4 -9.78 -6.96 0.70
CA ILE A 4 -10.24 -6.14 1.83
C ILE A 4 -10.22 -6.91 3.15
N ASN A 5 -10.50 -8.21 3.11
CA ASN A 5 -10.49 -9.06 4.31
C ASN A 5 -9.10 -9.17 4.94
N ILE A 6 -8.04 -9.21 4.12
CA ILE A 6 -6.65 -9.23 4.60
C ILE A 6 -6.31 -7.89 5.26
N VAL A 7 -6.78 -6.79 4.68
CA VAL A 7 -6.59 -5.45 5.26
C VAL A 7 -7.33 -5.31 6.58
N LYS A 8 -8.57 -5.81 6.69
CA LYS A 8 -9.32 -5.85 7.94
C LYS A 8 -8.58 -6.65 9.01
N GLU A 9 -8.10 -7.84 8.67
CA GLU A 9 -7.32 -8.68 9.58
C GLU A 9 -6.06 -7.94 10.08
N HIS A 10 -5.34 -7.27 9.17
CA HIS A 10 -4.16 -6.48 9.52
C HIS A 10 -4.49 -5.31 10.47
N CYS A 11 -5.57 -4.58 10.21
CA CYS A 11 -6.05 -3.49 11.05
C CYS A 11 -6.86 -3.95 12.28
N ARG A 12 -6.96 -5.27 12.52
CA ARG A 12 -7.74 -5.86 13.62
C ARG A 12 -9.22 -5.46 13.61
N VAL A 13 -9.79 -5.30 12.42
CA VAL A 13 -11.21 -5.02 12.18
C VAL A 13 -11.95 -6.34 11.95
N GLU A 14 -13.13 -6.48 12.55
CA GLU A 14 -13.97 -7.67 12.35
C GLU A 14 -14.40 -7.80 10.88
N VAL A 15 -14.45 -9.03 10.34
CA VAL A 15 -14.67 -9.27 8.91
C VAL A 15 -16.06 -8.81 8.45
N ASP A 16 -17.06 -8.96 9.32
CA ASP A 16 -18.46 -8.56 9.11
C ASP A 16 -18.73 -7.07 9.42
N PHE A 17 -17.76 -6.36 10.00
CA PHE A 17 -17.83 -4.91 10.16
C PHE A 17 -17.61 -4.21 8.82
N THR A 18 -18.63 -3.54 8.29
CA THR A 18 -18.62 -2.96 6.94
C THR A 18 -18.55 -1.43 6.89
N ASP A 19 -18.70 -0.75 8.03
CA ASP A 19 -18.74 0.72 8.08
C ASP A 19 -17.44 1.35 7.56
N ASP A 20 -16.29 0.71 7.82
CA ASP A 20 -14.98 1.16 7.36
C ASP A 20 -14.60 0.66 5.95
N ASP A 21 -15.43 -0.14 5.28
CA ASP A 21 -15.07 -0.74 3.98
C ASP A 21 -14.69 0.32 2.94
N ASN A 22 -15.43 1.43 2.92
CA ASN A 22 -15.16 2.54 2.01
C ASN A 22 -13.82 3.20 2.31
N LEU A 23 -13.50 3.39 3.60
CA LEU A 23 -12.24 3.97 4.02
C LEU A 23 -11.06 3.06 3.69
N LEU A 24 -11.17 1.77 3.99
CA LEU A 24 -10.13 0.79 3.69
C LEU A 24 -9.88 0.66 2.18
N LYS A 25 -10.92 0.72 1.35
CA LYS A 25 -10.77 0.77 -0.12
C LYS A 25 -9.98 2.01 -0.58
N ILE A 26 -10.23 3.18 0.02
CA ILE A 26 -9.47 4.39 -0.26
C ILE A 26 -7.99 4.19 0.11
N TYR A 27 -7.70 3.62 1.27
CA TYR A 27 -6.33 3.34 1.70
C TYR A 27 -5.63 2.30 0.84
N ILE A 28 -6.32 1.25 0.37
CA ILE A 28 -5.76 0.29 -0.59
C ILE A 28 -5.31 1.02 -1.87
N GLY A 29 -6.17 1.89 -2.42
CA GLY A 29 -5.85 2.68 -3.61
C GLY A 29 -4.70 3.67 -3.38
N ALA A 30 -4.68 4.33 -2.22
CA ALA A 30 -3.61 5.25 -1.85
C ALA A 30 -2.26 4.52 -1.65
N ALA A 31 -2.27 3.35 -1.01
CA ALA A 31 -1.09 2.53 -0.82
C ALA A 31 -0.53 2.02 -2.16
N ALA A 32 -1.42 1.60 -3.08
CA ALA A 32 -1.02 1.21 -4.43
C ALA A 32 -0.31 2.36 -5.15
N ARG A 33 -0.92 3.56 -5.15
CA ARG A 33 -0.31 4.76 -5.76
C ARG A 33 1.01 5.16 -5.11
N TYR A 34 1.14 4.98 -3.79
CA TYR A 34 2.40 5.22 -3.09
C TYR A 34 3.49 4.29 -3.61
N VAL A 35 3.20 2.99 -3.71
CA VAL A 35 4.14 1.99 -4.26
C VAL A 35 4.55 2.36 -5.69
N GLU A 36 3.58 2.70 -6.54
CA GLU A 36 3.85 3.09 -7.93
C GLU A 36 4.77 4.30 -8.01
N THR A 37 4.46 5.35 -7.22
CA THR A 37 5.23 6.60 -7.21
C THR A 37 6.65 6.38 -6.65
N TRP A 38 6.77 5.60 -5.58
CA TRP A 38 8.06 5.33 -4.94
C TRP A 38 8.98 4.47 -5.79
N THR A 39 8.44 3.39 -6.36
CA THR A 39 9.20 2.45 -7.20
C THR A 39 9.40 2.94 -8.62
N ARG A 40 8.55 3.89 -9.07
CA ARG A 40 8.43 4.38 -10.45
C ARG A 40 8.02 3.27 -11.43
N ARG A 41 7.19 2.34 -10.96
CA ARG A 41 6.64 1.21 -11.71
C ARG A 41 5.12 1.26 -11.68
N THR A 42 4.48 0.69 -12.68
CA THR A 42 3.02 0.58 -12.70
C THR A 42 2.59 -0.73 -12.06
N LEU A 43 1.70 -0.68 -11.07
CA LEU A 43 1.29 -1.84 -10.31
C LEU A 43 0.11 -2.52 -10.99
N PHE A 44 0.23 -3.81 -11.28
CA PHE A 44 -0.84 -4.61 -11.87
C PHE A 44 -1.25 -5.77 -10.98
N GLU A 45 -2.50 -6.18 -11.06
CA GLU A 45 -3.01 -7.30 -10.27
C GLU A 45 -2.51 -8.65 -10.79
N THR A 46 -2.53 -8.82 -12.11
CA THR A 46 -2.03 -10.01 -12.82
C THR A 46 -1.46 -9.63 -14.18
N GLU A 47 -0.71 -10.53 -14.80
CA GLU A 47 -0.21 -10.38 -16.18
C GLU A 47 -1.32 -10.24 -17.23
N SER A 48 -2.55 -10.63 -16.90
CA SER A 48 -3.72 -10.51 -17.78
C SER A 48 -4.46 -9.17 -17.62
N SER A 49 -3.97 -8.29 -16.76
CA SER A 49 -4.58 -6.97 -16.54
C SER A 49 -4.48 -6.11 -17.80
N GLN A 50 -5.53 -5.32 -18.08
CA GLN A 50 -5.53 -4.41 -19.22
C GLN A 50 -4.35 -3.42 -19.12
N GLY A 51 -3.57 -3.31 -20.20
CA GLY A 51 -2.39 -2.45 -20.26
C GLY A 51 -1.10 -3.05 -19.69
N TYR A 52 -1.13 -4.27 -19.12
CA TYR A 52 0.09 -4.93 -18.62
C TYR A 52 1.12 -5.16 -19.72
N ALA A 53 0.67 -5.65 -20.88
CA ALA A 53 1.54 -5.97 -22.01
C ALA A 53 2.18 -4.72 -22.67
N ASP A 54 1.57 -3.54 -22.47
CA ASP A 54 2.01 -2.27 -23.05
C ASP A 54 2.78 -1.38 -22.05
N ALA A 55 2.91 -1.81 -20.79
CA ALA A 55 3.60 -1.03 -19.76
C ALA A 55 5.12 -1.19 -19.86
N ASP A 56 5.86 -0.09 -19.76
CA ASP A 56 7.34 -0.11 -19.81
C ASP A 56 7.95 -0.87 -18.61
N ASP A 57 7.42 -0.64 -17.42
CA ASP A 57 7.95 -1.18 -16.16
C ASP A 57 6.82 -1.70 -15.24
N PRO A 58 6.13 -2.80 -15.62
CA PRO A 58 5.10 -3.37 -14.78
C PRO A 58 5.71 -4.05 -13.55
N ILE A 59 4.97 -4.01 -12.44
CA ILE A 59 5.26 -4.81 -11.25
C ILE A 59 3.99 -5.49 -10.78
N LEU A 60 4.12 -6.75 -10.36
CA LEU A 60 3.07 -7.49 -9.68
C LEU A 60 3.28 -7.42 -8.16
N PRO A 61 2.22 -7.30 -7.35
CA PRO A 61 2.33 -7.24 -5.90
C PRO A 61 2.73 -8.61 -5.34
N GLY A 62 4.04 -8.83 -5.19
CA GLY A 62 4.60 -9.88 -4.36
C GLY A 62 4.25 -9.69 -2.89
N ASP A 63 4.58 -10.67 -2.05
CA ASP A 63 4.22 -10.63 -0.62
C ASP A 63 4.91 -9.47 0.13
N ASP A 64 6.09 -9.05 -0.31
CA ASP A 64 6.81 -7.89 0.19
C ASP A 64 6.15 -6.55 -0.19
N VAL A 65 5.72 -6.39 -1.44
CA VAL A 65 4.95 -5.22 -1.88
C VAL A 65 3.61 -5.16 -1.14
N LYS A 66 2.92 -6.30 -0.99
CA LYS A 66 1.69 -6.39 -0.20
C LYS A 66 1.92 -6.03 1.26
N ALA A 67 3.00 -6.53 1.88
CA ALA A 67 3.35 -6.19 3.26
C ALA A 67 3.64 -4.70 3.42
N ALA A 68 4.36 -4.08 2.48
CA ALA A 68 4.61 -2.63 2.48
C ALA A 68 3.31 -1.83 2.39
N MET A 69 2.37 -2.25 1.53
CA MET A 69 1.04 -1.63 1.44
C MET A 69 0.25 -1.80 2.74
N LEU A 70 0.27 -2.98 3.37
CA LEU A 70 -0.42 -3.22 4.63
C LEU A 70 0.11 -2.32 5.75
N LEU A 71 1.44 -2.17 5.88
CA LEU A 71 2.06 -1.29 6.86
C LEU A 71 1.63 0.19 6.67
N LEU A 72 1.54 0.67 5.42
CA LEU A 72 1.02 1.99 5.13
C LEU A 72 -0.44 2.14 5.56
N ILE A 73 -1.28 1.16 5.19
CA ILE A 73 -2.71 1.18 5.50
C ILE A 73 -2.95 1.15 7.02
N GLY A 74 -2.26 0.26 7.74
CA GLY A 74 -2.36 0.19 9.20
C GLY A 74 -1.97 1.50 9.86
N ASN A 75 -0.88 2.12 9.39
CA ASN A 75 -0.45 3.42 9.90
C ASN A 75 -1.49 4.53 9.67
N TRP A 76 -2.08 4.62 8.47
CA TRP A 76 -3.10 5.63 8.17
C TRP A 76 -4.44 5.37 8.86
N TYR A 77 -4.78 4.10 9.09
CA TYR A 77 -6.02 3.72 9.77
C TYR A 77 -5.98 4.07 11.26
N GLU A 78 -4.86 3.81 11.92
CA GLU A 78 -4.61 4.17 13.33
C GLU A 78 -4.42 5.68 13.51
N ASN A 79 -3.64 6.33 12.62
CA ASN A 79 -3.29 7.74 12.72
C ASN A 79 -4.06 8.58 11.68
N ARG A 80 -5.28 9.00 12.03
CA ARG A 80 -6.15 9.79 11.15
C ARG A 80 -5.87 11.30 11.14
N GLU A 81 -4.86 11.75 11.88
CA GLU A 81 -4.44 13.14 11.97
C GLU A 81 -2.97 13.28 11.57
N SER A 82 -2.65 14.37 10.86
CA SER A 82 -1.30 14.63 10.35
C SER A 82 -0.28 15.04 11.43
N VAL A 83 -0.73 15.39 12.63
CA VAL A 83 0.12 15.88 13.72
C VAL A 83 -0.41 15.36 15.05
N VAL A 84 0.28 14.38 15.63
CA VAL A 84 0.06 13.97 17.02
C VAL A 84 0.97 14.83 17.91
N ILE A 85 0.40 15.79 18.64
CA ILE A 85 1.20 16.69 19.51
C ILE A 85 1.75 15.88 20.68
N GLY A 86 3.08 15.82 20.80
CA GLY A 86 3.78 15.14 21.89
C GLY A 86 4.35 13.77 21.52
N ASP A 87 4.11 13.28 20.31
CA ASP A 87 4.72 12.08 19.78
C ASP A 87 5.68 12.41 18.63
N THR A 88 6.72 11.60 18.44
CA THR A 88 7.62 11.77 17.29
C THR A 88 6.81 11.40 16.06
N VAL A 89 6.54 12.36 15.15
CA VAL A 89 5.84 12.09 13.89
C VAL A 89 6.54 10.90 13.24
N ALA A 90 5.89 9.74 13.25
CA ALA A 90 6.43 8.58 12.57
C ALA A 90 6.37 8.91 11.07
N GLU A 91 7.50 9.35 10.53
CA GLU A 91 7.74 9.29 9.09
C GLU A 91 7.36 7.88 8.60
N VAL A 92 7.01 7.78 7.31
CA VAL A 92 6.63 6.50 6.68
C VAL A 92 7.52 5.38 7.22
N PRO A 93 6.95 4.29 7.77
CA PRO A 93 7.74 3.32 8.52
C PRO A 93 8.94 2.86 7.68
N PHE A 94 10.16 2.92 8.24
CA PHE A 94 11.39 2.50 7.54
C PHE A 94 11.25 1.13 6.85
N ALA A 95 10.47 0.23 7.46
CA ALA A 95 10.13 -1.08 6.90
C ALA A 95 9.45 -1.00 5.52
N VAL A 96 8.57 -0.02 5.28
CA VAL A 96 7.93 0.20 3.97
C VAL A 96 8.98 0.52 2.92
N GLU A 97 9.85 1.49 3.19
CA GLU A 97 10.89 1.88 2.23
C GLU A 97 11.88 0.75 1.98
N ALA A 98 12.29 0.02 3.03
CA ALA A 98 13.20 -1.12 2.93
C ALA A 98 12.63 -2.26 2.07
N LEU A 99 11.32 -2.55 2.20
CA LEU A 99 10.63 -3.55 1.38
C LEU A 99 10.51 -3.11 -0.08
N LEU A 100 10.29 -1.82 -0.34
CA LEU A 100 10.13 -1.29 -1.70
C LEU A 100 11.46 -0.95 -2.39
N GLN A 101 12.55 -0.82 -1.64
CA GLN A 101 13.87 -0.43 -2.15
C GLN A 101 14.36 -1.27 -3.34
N PRO A 102 14.22 -2.62 -3.35
CA PRO A 102 14.68 -3.45 -4.47
C PRO A 102 13.95 -3.17 -5.79
N TYR A 103 12.74 -2.63 -5.72
CA TYR A 103 11.88 -2.39 -6.88
C TYR A 103 12.06 -1.00 -7.50
N ARG A 104 12.77 -0.11 -6.81
CA ARG A 104 12.92 1.28 -7.22
C ARG A 104 13.85 1.44 -8.43
N ILE A 105 13.36 2.12 -9.45
CA ILE A 105 14.16 2.51 -10.62
C ILE A 105 14.93 3.80 -10.30
N TYR A 106 16.25 3.76 -10.44
CA TYR A 106 17.13 4.92 -10.30
C TYR A 106 17.50 5.50 -11.67
N GLY A 107 17.58 6.83 -11.79
CA GLY A 107 18.11 7.50 -12.99
C GLY A 107 17.12 7.90 -14.09
N LEU A 108 15.87 8.22 -13.73
CA LEU A 108 14.93 8.97 -14.58
C LEU A 108 15.24 10.47 -14.56
#